data_AF-A0A7V9IXB1-F1
#
_entry.id   AF-A0A7V9IXB1-F1
#
_cell.length_a   1.000
_cell.length_b   1.000
_cell.length_c   1.000
_cell.angle_alpha   90.00
_cell.angle_beta   90.00
_cell.angle_gamma   90.00
#
_symmetry.space_group_name_H-M   'P 1'
#
loop_
_entity.id
_entity.type
_entity.pdbx_description
1 polymer ?
#
loop_
_entity_poly.entity_id
_entity_poly.type
_entity_poly.pdbx_seq_one_letter_code
_entity_poly.pdbx_strand_id
1 'polypeptide(L)' 'MLTVRALAAESGGIVSTAAPAATAVRLLARGRITATGALPPERCVDPEDLFPELERRNCRFSTEVDALR' A
#
# COMPACT_ATOMS: atom_id res chain seq x y z
N MET A 1 -11.02 4.74 -17.91
CA MET A 1 -9.89 5.19 -17.06
C MET A 1 -10.01 4.44 -15.73
N LEU A 2 -8.96 3.77 -15.25
CA LEU A 2 -9.01 3.07 -13.96
C LEU A 2 -8.68 4.06 -12.84
N THR A 3 -9.59 4.24 -11.89
CA THR A 3 -9.34 5.08 -10.70
C THR A 3 -9.19 4.18 -9.48
N VAL A 4 -8.04 4.26 -8.82
CA VAL A 4 -7.79 3.57 -7.55
C VAL A 4 -7.98 4.58 -6.42
N ARG A 5 -8.86 4.27 -5.45
CA ARG A 5 -9.04 5.07 -4.25
C ARG A 5 -8.68 4.24 -3.02
N ALA A 6 -7.81 4.78 -2.18
CA ALA A 6 -7.70 4.31 -0.81
C ALA A 6 -8.93 4.83 -0.05
N LEU A 7 -9.76 3.92 0.44
CA LEU A 7 -10.81 4.27 1.38
C LEU A 7 -10.10 4.44 2.72
N ALA A 8 -10.24 5.62 3.33
CA ALA A 8 -9.57 5.93 4.58
C ALA A 8 -9.72 4.74 5.55
N ALA A 9 -8.60 4.27 6.10
CA ALA A 9 -8.65 3.48 7.33
C ALA A 9 -9.52 4.27 8.32
N GLU A 10 -10.31 3.60 9.15
CA GLU A 10 -11.32 4.24 10.03
C GLU A 10 -10.74 5.34 10.96
N SER A 11 -9.43 5.53 10.97
CA SER A 11 -8.61 6.42 11.77
C SER A 11 -7.81 7.47 10.96
N GLY A 12 -8.44 8.27 10.10
CA GLY A 12 -7.91 9.58 9.65
C GLY A 12 -6.57 9.61 8.90
N GLY A 13 -6.07 10.82 8.62
CA GLY A 13 -4.90 11.05 7.74
C GLY A 13 -3.56 10.53 8.27
N ILE A 14 -3.38 10.45 9.59
CA ILE A 14 -2.15 9.94 10.21
C ILE A 14 -1.97 8.45 9.88
N VAL A 15 -3.03 7.66 9.96
CA VAL A 15 -2.95 6.22 9.72
C VAL A 15 -2.76 5.91 8.24
N SER A 16 -3.34 6.71 7.35
CA SER A 16 -3.11 6.59 5.90
C SER A 16 -1.62 6.75 5.52
N THR A 17 -0.90 7.65 6.20
CA THR A 17 0.55 7.85 5.97
C THR A 17 1.41 6.83 6.71
N ALA A 18 1.07 6.51 7.96
CA ALA A 18 1.88 5.64 8.79
C ALA A 18 1.78 4.16 8.40
N ALA A 19 0.62 3.71 7.91
CA ALA A 19 0.38 2.31 7.60
C ALA A 19 1.31 1.76 6.49
N PRO A 20 1.49 2.43 5.33
CA PRO A 20 2.45 1.99 4.31
C PRO A 20 3.88 1.90 4.82
N ALA A 21 4.34 2.88 5.61
CA ALA A 21 5.69 2.87 6.19
C ALA A 21 5.88 1.69 7.15
N ALA A 22 4.91 1.47 8.05
CA ALA A 22 4.96 0.35 8.99
C ALA A 22 4.85 -1.01 8.27
N THR A 23 4.13 -1.10 7.15
CA THR A 23 4.08 -2.31 6.33
C THR A 23 5.40 -2.58 5.63
N ALA A 24 6.04 -1.56 5.04
CA ALA A 24 7.36 -1.70 4.43
C ALA A 24 8.40 -2.24 5.42
N VAL A 25 8.42 -1.73 6.66
CA VAL A 25 9.32 -2.25 7.72
C VAL A 25 9.09 -3.73 8.00
N ARG A 26 7.83 -4.19 8.04
CA ARG A 26 7.50 -5.61 8.28
C ARG A 26 7.89 -6.50 7.11
N LEU A 27 7.69 -6.03 5.88
CA LEU A 27 8.10 -6.76 4.69
C LEU A 27 9.63 -6.86 4.59
N LEU A 28 10.35 -5.80 4.95
CA LEU A 28 11.80 -5.80 5.06
C LEU A 28 12.29 -6.80 6.13
N ALA A 29 11.68 -6.78 7.32
CA ALA A 29 12.02 -7.72 8.40
C ALA A 29 11.78 -9.20 8.02
N ARG A 30 10.89 -9.47 7.06
CA ARG A 30 10.58 -10.81 6.53
C ARG A 30 11.38 -11.17 5.27
N GLY A 31 12.29 -10.32 4.81
CA GLY A 31 13.06 -10.53 3.58
C GLY A 31 12.22 -10.45 2.30
N ARG A 32 11.03 -9.83 2.35
CA ARG A 32 10.17 -9.60 1.18
C ARG A 32 10.57 -8.33 0.42
N ILE A 33 11.19 -7.37 1.10
CA ILE A 33 11.88 -6.24 0.48
C ILE A 33 13.38 -6.47 0.64
N THR A 34 14.09 -6.58 -0.48
CA THR A 34 15.54 -6.86 -0.51
C THR A 34 16.34 -5.80 -1.27
N ALA A 35 15.67 -4.91 -1.99
CA ALA A 35 16.30 -3.80 -2.70
C ALA A 35 16.98 -2.84 -1.72
N THR A 36 18.17 -2.36 -2.07
CA THR A 36 18.98 -1.44 -1.26
C THR A 36 19.24 -0.12 -1.99
N GLY A 37 19.53 0.93 -1.22
CA GLY A 37 19.72 2.29 -1.72
C GLY A 37 18.47 3.17 -1.59
N ALA A 38 18.57 4.42 -2.07
CA ALA A 38 17.48 5.39 -2.03
C ALA A 38 16.57 5.24 -3.25
N LEU A 39 15.75 4.18 -3.24
CA LEU A 39 14.85 3.84 -4.35
C LEU A 39 13.40 4.21 -4.02
N PRO A 40 12.60 4.57 -5.05
CA PRO A 40 11.17 4.80 -4.87
C PRO A 40 10.43 3.47 -4.61
N PRO A 41 9.29 3.49 -3.91
CA PRO A 41 8.59 2.28 -3.44
C PRO A 41 8.14 1.35 -4.57
N GLU A 42 7.82 1.88 -5.76
CA GLU A 42 7.38 1.11 -6.93
C GLU A 42 8.49 0.18 -7.46
N ARG A 43 9.75 0.41 -7.07
CA ARG A 43 10.89 -0.44 -7.40
C ARG A 43 11.26 -1.44 -6.30
N CYS A 44 10.68 -1.30 -5.12
CA CYS A 44 11.09 -2.01 -3.91
C CYS A 44 10.03 -2.94 -3.35
N VAL A 45 8.76 -2.65 -3.61
CA VAL A 45 7.63 -3.30 -2.96
C VAL A 45 6.71 -3.92 -4.00
N ASP A 46 6.48 -5.23 -3.89
CA ASP A 46 5.49 -5.93 -4.70
C ASP A 46 4.07 -5.57 -4.21
N PRO A 47 3.16 -5.11 -5.08
CA PRO A 47 1.76 -4.88 -4.74
C PRO A 47 1.09 -6.09 -4.06
N GLU A 48 1.43 -7.32 -4.48
CA GLU A 48 0.87 -8.56 -3.94
C GLU A 48 1.34 -8.86 -2.52
N ASP A 49 2.42 -8.21 -2.07
CA ASP A 49 2.86 -8.24 -0.67
C ASP A 49 2.31 -7.07 0.15
N LEU A 50 2.20 -5.90 -0.47
CA LEU A 50 1.82 -4.65 0.21
C LEU A 50 0.33 -4.60 0.57
N PHE A 51 -0.55 -4.78 -0.42
CA PHE A 51 -1.98 -4.59 -0.23
C PHE A 51 -2.57 -5.57 0.78
N PRO A 52 -2.29 -6.89 0.71
CA PRO A 52 -2.81 -7.84 1.70
C PRO A 52 -2.35 -7.52 3.14
N GLU A 53 -1.13 -6.99 3.30
CA GLU A 53 -0.61 -6.65 4.62
C GLU A 53 -1.24 -5.37 5.18
N LEU A 54 -1.59 -4.42 4.31
CA LEU A 54 -2.36 -3.22 4.69
C LEU A 54 -3.82 -3.57 5.03
N GLU A 55 -4.45 -4.46 4.27
CA GLU A 55 -5.84 -4.89 4.48
C GLU A 55 -6.02 -5.61 5.83
N ARG A 56 -5.06 -6.45 6.22
CA ARG A 56 -5.02 -7.07 7.56
C ARG A 56 -5.01 -6.06 8.73
N ARG A 57 -4.74 -4.79 8.44
CA ARG A 57 -4.64 -3.68 9.41
C ARG A 57 -5.72 -2.62 9.17
N ASN A 58 -6.85 -3.03 8.60
CA ASN A 58 -8.04 -2.20 8.38
C ASN A 58 -7.86 -1.09 7.34
N CYS A 59 -6.84 -1.18 6.47
CA CYS A 59 -6.84 -0.38 5.24
C CYS A 59 -7.83 -1.00 4.25
N ARG A 60 -8.55 -0.17 3.50
CA ARG A 60 -9.48 -0.64 2.45
C ARG A 60 -9.16 0.06 1.15
N PHE A 61 -9.20 -0.69 0.06
CA PHE A 61 -8.95 -0.19 -1.29
C PHE A 61 -10.16 -0.49 -2.15
N SER A 62 -10.55 0.48 -2.99
CA SER A 62 -11.55 0.25 -4.03
C SER A 62 -10.97 0.68 -5.37
N THR A 63 -11.36 -0.07 -6.40
CA THR A 63 -11.05 0.27 -7.78
C THR A 63 -12.35 0.48 -8.53
N GLU A 64 -12.45 1.61 -9.22
CA GLU A 64 -13.58 1.94 -10.06
C GLU A 64 -13.10 2.04 -11.50
N VAL A 65 -13.74 1.27 -12.38
CA VAL A 65 -13.52 1.36 -13.82
C VAL A 65 -14.53 2.36 -14.35
N ASP A 66 -14.06 3.55 -14.68
CA ASP A 66 -14.90 4.53 -15.36
C ASP A 66 -14.90 4.19 -16.86
N ALA A 67 -16.05 3.73 -17.35
CA ALA A 67 -16.26 3.50 -18.77
C ALA A 67 -16.34 4.87 -19.44
N LEU A 68 -15.37 5.17 -20.31
CA LEU A 68 -15.42 6.37 -21.14
C LEU A 68 -16.79 6.39 -21.86
N ARG A 69 -17.54 7.47 -21.66
CA ARG A 69 -18.56 7.88 -22.62
C ARG A 69 -17.89 8.57 -23.80
#